data_AF-A0A7S3AVX3-F1
#
_entry.id   AF-A0A7S3AVX3-F1
#
_cell.length_a   1.000
_cell.length_b   1.000
_cell.length_c   1.000
_cell.angle_alpha   90.00
_cell.angle_beta   90.00
_cell.angle_gamma   90.00
#
_symmetry.space_group_name_H-M   'P 1'
#
loop_
_entity.id
_entity.type
_entity.pdbx_description
1 polymer ?
#
loop_
_entity_poly.entity_id
_entity_poly.type
_entity_poly.pdbx_seq_one_letter_code
_entity_poly.pdbx_strand_id
1 'polypeptide(L)'
;DAFGKGLIKTSGMGKVLNLSQGKLGGDRATVISVVGQLMRGLTSLDLSANKINVHEVKELAGAILANASMTSINLSSNNIAGVTETGYVKASKVQGSSFNVGDKVVYEGKEMVVSKAKDNDGYIRMSTIPDLAGIKSIADAIRVSPSITSVSLLGNYFDIET
;
A
#
# COMPACT_ATOMS: atom_id res chain seq x y z
N ASP A 1 6.74 -10.36 22.14
CA ASP A 1 7.83 -10.29 23.15
C ASP A 1 7.53 -9.19 24.17
N ALA A 2 8.46 -8.88 25.09
CA ALA A 2 8.31 -7.81 26.08
C ALA A 2 8.17 -6.41 25.44
N PHE A 3 8.80 -6.20 24.28
CA PHE A 3 8.73 -4.95 23.51
C PHE A 3 7.30 -4.71 22.98
N GLY A 4 6.68 -5.73 22.37
CA GLY A 4 5.32 -5.64 21.86
C GLY A 4 4.27 -5.41 22.97
N LYS A 5 4.42 -6.11 24.11
CA LYS A 5 3.57 -5.87 25.28
C LYS A 5 3.77 -4.47 25.86
N GLY A 6 5.00 -3.95 25.83
CA GLY A 6 5.34 -2.59 26.24
C GLY A 6 4.63 -1.53 25.39
N LEU A 7 4.70 -1.66 24.06
CA LEU A 7 4.03 -0.76 23.11
C LEU A 7 2.51 -0.70 23.31
N ILE A 8 1.86 -1.86 23.45
CA ILE A 8 0.41 -1.95 23.73
C ILE A 8 0.06 -1.35 25.09
N LYS A 9 0.94 -1.49 26.09
CA LYS A 9 0.72 -0.93 27.42
C LYS A 9 0.90 0.60 27.43
N THR A 10 1.86 1.11 26.65
CA THR A 10 2.10 2.56 26.50
C THR A 10 1.06 3.27 25.63
N SER A 11 0.33 2.56 24.76
CA SER A 11 -0.78 3.16 24.00
C SER A 11 -2.03 3.45 24.84
N GLY A 12 -1.99 3.20 26.17
CA GLY A 12 -3.05 3.56 27.09
C GLY A 12 -4.23 2.58 27.04
N MET A 13 -4.05 1.39 27.61
CA MET A 13 -5.10 0.39 27.93
C MET A 13 -5.96 -0.19 26.77
N GLY A 14 -5.84 0.28 25.53
CA GLY A 14 -6.62 -0.21 24.40
C GLY A 14 -5.90 -1.28 23.57
N LYS A 15 -6.66 -2.22 22.99
CA LYS A 15 -6.22 -3.06 21.87
C LYS A 15 -6.12 -2.25 20.55
N VAL A 16 -5.94 -0.94 20.63
CA VAL A 16 -5.91 0.01 19.52
C VAL A 16 -4.53 0.64 19.46
N LEU A 17 -3.94 0.68 18.27
CA LEU A 17 -2.62 1.25 18.06
C LEU A 17 -2.62 2.15 16.82
N ASN A 18 -2.03 3.35 16.94
CA ASN A 18 -1.83 4.26 15.83
C ASN A 18 -0.32 4.42 15.56
N LEU A 19 0.10 3.90 14.41
CA LEU A 19 1.45 4.05 13.85
C LEU A 19 1.42 4.82 12.53
N SER A 20 0.40 5.65 12.27
CA SER A 20 0.30 6.39 11.01
C SER A 20 1.29 7.56 10.91
N GLN A 21 1.43 8.11 9.70
CA GLN A 21 2.24 9.30 9.41
C GLN A 21 3.74 9.10 9.62
N GLY A 22 4.31 8.11 8.92
CA GLY A 22 5.75 7.88 8.88
C GLY A 22 6.36 7.40 10.19
N LYS A 23 5.55 6.95 11.16
CA LYS A 23 6.04 6.42 12.44
C LYS A 23 6.73 5.06 12.29
N LEU A 24 6.58 4.40 11.14
CA LEU A 24 7.40 3.24 10.78
C LEU A 24 8.77 3.71 10.29
N GLY A 25 9.71 3.91 11.22
CA GLY A 25 11.13 4.24 10.98
C GLY A 25 12.07 3.03 11.24
N GLY A 26 13.27 3.03 10.68
CA GLY A 26 14.26 1.96 10.87
C GLY A 26 14.25 0.87 9.78
N ASP A 27 14.97 -0.23 10.02
CA ASP A 27 15.06 -1.36 9.09
C ASP A 27 13.67 -1.94 8.77
N ARG A 28 13.32 -1.96 7.47
CA ARG A 28 11.97 -2.30 7.01
C ARG A 28 11.53 -3.70 7.43
N ALA A 29 12.38 -4.70 7.20
CA ALA A 29 12.06 -6.09 7.52
C ALA A 29 11.82 -6.28 9.02
N THR A 30 12.67 -5.69 9.86
CA THR A 30 12.50 -5.72 11.32
C THR A 30 11.20 -5.05 11.74
N VAL A 31 10.90 -3.87 11.20
CA VAL A 31 9.70 -3.10 11.55
C VAL A 31 8.43 -3.87 11.21
N ILE A 32 8.33 -4.42 9.99
CA ILE A 32 7.14 -5.17 9.57
C ILE A 32 6.96 -6.46 10.39
N SER A 33 8.05 -7.16 10.71
CA SER A 33 8.01 -8.32 11.60
C SER A 33 7.45 -7.95 12.98
N VAL A 34 7.92 -6.86 13.57
CA VAL A 34 7.45 -6.38 14.88
C VAL A 34 5.98 -5.95 14.83
N VAL A 35 5.57 -5.23 13.78
CA VAL A 35 4.16 -4.85 13.57
C VAL A 35 3.28 -6.11 13.47
N GLY A 36 3.71 -7.11 12.70
CA GLY A 36 2.98 -8.39 12.59
C GLY A 36 2.84 -9.13 13.92
N GLN A 37 3.87 -9.10 14.78
CA GLN A 37 3.78 -9.66 16.13
C GLN A 37 2.81 -8.89 17.03
N LEU A 38 2.85 -7.55 16.97
CA LEU A 38 1.95 -6.67 17.72
C LEU A 38 0.49 -6.91 17.36
N MET A 39 0.22 -7.12 16.07
CA MET A 39 -1.13 -7.34 15.56
C MET A 39 -1.86 -8.43 16.34
N ARG A 40 -1.21 -9.52 16.78
CA ARG A 40 -1.87 -10.62 17.52
C ARG A 40 -2.66 -10.21 18.77
N GLY A 41 -2.34 -9.05 19.37
CA GLY A 41 -3.02 -8.53 20.55
C GLY A 41 -3.98 -7.37 20.29
N LEU A 42 -4.09 -6.89 19.05
CA LEU A 42 -4.82 -5.68 18.69
C LEU A 42 -6.21 -5.99 18.09
N THR A 43 -7.17 -5.11 18.34
CA THR A 43 -8.46 -5.02 17.67
C THR A 43 -8.45 -3.94 16.59
N SER A 44 -7.62 -2.90 16.72
CA SER A 44 -7.49 -1.87 15.71
C SER A 44 -6.05 -1.42 15.53
N LEU A 45 -5.66 -1.22 14.27
CA LEU A 45 -4.33 -0.75 13.90
C LEU A 45 -4.41 0.26 12.75
N ASP A 46 -3.83 1.43 12.96
CA ASP A 46 -3.63 2.44 11.92
C ASP A 46 -2.17 2.47 11.46
N LEU A 47 -1.94 2.08 10.20
CA LEU A 47 -0.65 2.09 9.49
C LEU A 47 -0.66 3.07 8.32
N SER A 48 -1.61 4.00 8.26
CA SER A 48 -1.72 4.92 7.13
C SER A 48 -0.48 5.81 6.96
N ALA A 49 -0.17 6.19 5.72
CA ALA A 49 0.94 7.10 5.40
C ALA A 49 2.32 6.63 5.91
N ASN A 50 2.68 5.36 5.69
CA ASN A 50 3.97 4.79 6.11
C ASN A 50 4.86 4.28 4.97
N LYS A 51 4.44 4.48 3.72
CA LYS A 51 5.14 3.97 2.52
C LYS A 51 5.26 2.44 2.51
N ILE A 52 4.27 1.74 3.06
CA ILE A 52 4.19 0.27 3.00
C ILE A 52 4.11 -0.14 1.53
N ASN A 53 4.98 -1.06 1.11
CA ASN A 53 5.07 -1.55 -0.27
C ASN A 53 4.34 -2.90 -0.47
N VAL A 54 4.37 -3.42 -1.70
CA VAL A 54 3.69 -4.68 -2.08
C VAL A 54 4.19 -5.89 -1.29
N HIS A 55 5.49 -5.97 -0.96
CA HIS A 55 6.04 -7.08 -0.19
C HIS A 55 5.59 -7.02 1.27
N GLU A 56 5.73 -5.84 1.88
CA GLU A 56 5.39 -5.59 3.28
C GLU A 56 3.89 -5.80 3.54
N VAL A 57 3.02 -5.39 2.61
CA VAL A 57 1.57 -5.62 2.77
C VAL A 57 1.21 -7.12 2.70
N LYS A 58 1.96 -7.93 1.94
CA LYS A 58 1.77 -9.40 1.88
C LYS A 58 2.12 -10.04 3.21
N GLU A 59 3.20 -9.59 3.85
CA GLU A 59 3.54 -10.04 5.21
C GLU A 59 2.46 -9.66 6.22
N LEU A 60 1.96 -8.43 6.14
CA LEU A 60 0.86 -7.95 7.00
C LEU A 60 -0.44 -8.73 6.78
N ALA A 61 -0.73 -9.19 5.56
CA ALA A 61 -1.85 -10.08 5.31
C ALA A 61 -1.73 -11.41 6.09
N GLY A 62 -0.52 -11.96 6.20
CA GLY A 62 -0.24 -13.12 7.06
C GLY A 62 -0.49 -12.82 8.54
N ALA A 63 -0.14 -11.62 9.01
CA ALA A 63 -0.42 -11.20 10.39
C ALA A 63 -1.92 -10.97 10.66
N ILE A 64 -2.69 -10.50 9.66
CA ILE A 64 -4.16 -10.42 9.73
C ILE A 64 -4.75 -11.81 9.96
N LEU A 65 -4.33 -12.81 9.17
CA LEU A 65 -4.80 -14.19 9.31
C LEU A 65 -4.51 -14.78 10.70
N ALA A 66 -3.38 -14.40 11.31
CA ALA A 66 -2.99 -14.85 12.63
C ALA A 66 -3.71 -14.10 13.78
N ASN A 67 -4.52 -13.07 13.49
CA ASN A 67 -5.26 -12.32 14.48
C ASN A 67 -6.76 -12.62 14.41
N ALA A 68 -7.28 -13.27 15.46
CA ALA A 68 -8.70 -13.61 15.58
C ALA A 68 -9.61 -12.44 16.03
N SER A 69 -9.03 -11.37 16.57
CA SER A 69 -9.75 -10.25 17.23
C SER A 69 -9.68 -8.90 16.49
N MET A 70 -8.97 -8.80 15.36
CA MET A 70 -8.88 -7.55 14.61
C MET A 70 -10.25 -7.17 14.06
N THR A 71 -10.71 -5.95 14.36
CA THR A 71 -11.94 -5.38 13.83
C THR A 71 -11.70 -4.29 12.81
N SER A 72 -10.56 -3.59 12.91
CA SER A 72 -10.23 -2.48 12.03
C SER A 72 -8.75 -2.43 11.66
N ILE A 73 -8.47 -2.20 10.37
CA ILE A 73 -7.12 -1.89 9.89
C ILE A 73 -7.15 -0.74 8.88
N ASN A 74 -6.28 0.24 9.07
CA ASN A 74 -6.11 1.35 8.14
C ASN A 74 -4.73 1.25 7.45
N LEU A 75 -4.74 1.00 6.14
CA LEU A 75 -3.56 0.93 5.28
C LEU A 75 -3.56 2.06 4.24
N SER A 76 -4.40 3.08 4.41
CA SER A 76 -4.51 4.17 3.44
C SER A 76 -3.21 4.95 3.24
N SER A 77 -3.08 5.61 2.09
CA SER A 77 -1.93 6.46 1.74
C SER A 77 -0.58 5.71 1.83
N ASN A 78 -0.53 4.47 1.37
CA ASN A 78 0.70 3.69 1.23
C ASN A 78 0.98 3.42 -0.26
N ASN A 79 1.96 2.57 -0.59
CA ASN A 79 2.24 2.16 -1.95
C ASN A 79 2.11 0.64 -2.12
N ILE A 80 0.99 0.09 -1.65
CA ILE A 80 0.78 -1.37 -1.63
C ILE A 80 0.52 -1.97 -3.02
N ALA A 81 0.37 -1.12 -4.05
CA ALA A 81 0.29 -1.52 -5.45
C ALA A 81 1.61 -1.30 -6.23
N GLY A 82 2.67 -0.81 -5.57
CA GLY A 82 4.00 -0.68 -6.18
C GLY A 82 4.07 0.31 -7.34
N VAL A 83 3.13 1.26 -7.42
CA VAL A 83 3.12 2.25 -8.49
C VAL A 83 4.25 3.24 -8.29
N THR A 84 4.98 3.50 -9.36
CA THR A 84 6.00 4.55 -9.42
C THR A 84 5.75 5.40 -10.65
N GLU A 85 6.03 6.69 -10.53
CA GLU A 85 5.82 7.67 -11.59
C GLU A 85 7.13 8.03 -12.26
N THR A 86 7.07 8.29 -13.57
CA THR A 86 8.16 8.94 -14.28
C THR A 86 8.16 10.45 -14.01
N GLY A 87 9.27 11.10 -14.36
CA GLY A 87 9.25 12.52 -14.70
C GLY A 87 8.45 12.78 -15.99
N TYR A 88 8.44 14.03 -16.44
CA TYR A 88 7.90 14.35 -17.77
C TYR A 88 8.82 13.80 -18.87
N VAL A 89 8.23 13.04 -19.79
CA VAL A 89 8.93 12.39 -20.91
C VAL A 89 8.34 12.90 -22.22
N LYS A 90 9.17 13.24 -23.21
CA LYS A 90 8.69 13.55 -24.57
C LYS A 90 7.95 12.34 -25.13
N ALA A 91 6.72 12.52 -25.59
CA ALA A 91 5.91 11.45 -26.18
C ALA A 91 6.60 10.77 -27.38
N SER A 92 7.49 11.47 -28.10
CA SER A 92 8.28 10.89 -29.20
C SER A 92 9.27 9.80 -28.76
N LYS A 93 9.56 9.66 -27.47
CA LYS A 93 10.39 8.58 -26.90
C LYS A 93 9.57 7.39 -26.42
N VAL A 94 8.25 7.46 -26.54
CA VAL A 94 7.31 6.50 -25.95
C VAL A 94 6.52 5.86 -27.09
N GLN A 95 6.37 4.55 -27.07
CA GLN A 95 5.56 3.84 -28.05
C GLN A 95 4.10 3.86 -27.60
N GLY A 96 3.25 4.53 -28.38
CA GLY A 96 1.85 4.77 -28.10
C GLY A 96 1.28 5.74 -29.13
N SER A 97 -0.04 5.94 -29.14
CA SER A 97 -0.72 6.80 -30.13
C SER A 97 -1.45 7.97 -29.50
N SER A 98 -2.47 7.71 -28.68
CA SER A 98 -3.36 8.74 -28.14
C SER A 98 -2.75 9.53 -26.98
N PHE A 99 -1.95 8.88 -26.13
CA PHE A 99 -1.34 9.49 -24.93
C PHE A 99 -2.35 10.24 -24.03
N ASN A 100 -3.58 9.73 -23.95
CA ASN A 100 -4.60 10.11 -22.99
C ASN A 100 -4.30 9.45 -21.63
N VAL A 101 -4.80 10.03 -20.54
CA VAL A 101 -4.70 9.40 -19.22
C VAL A 101 -5.34 8.01 -19.27
N GLY A 102 -4.68 7.02 -18.66
CA GLY A 102 -5.11 5.62 -18.69
C GLY A 102 -4.62 4.81 -19.89
N ASP A 103 -4.08 5.46 -20.93
CA ASP A 103 -3.52 4.74 -22.09
C ASP A 103 -2.34 3.86 -21.69
N LYS A 104 -2.33 2.62 -22.20
CA LYS A 104 -1.17 1.73 -22.11
C LYS A 104 -0.15 2.11 -23.18
N VAL A 105 1.10 2.25 -22.76
CA VAL A 105 2.22 2.66 -23.60
C VAL A 105 3.47 1.87 -23.24
N VAL A 106 4.49 1.89 -24.11
CA VAL A 106 5.79 1.28 -23.82
C VAL A 106 6.88 2.36 -23.77
N TYR A 107 7.60 2.42 -22.65
CA TYR A 107 8.74 3.31 -22.44
C TYR A 107 9.94 2.50 -21.95
N GLU A 108 11.10 2.65 -22.60
CA GLU A 108 12.32 1.88 -22.29
C GLU A 108 12.09 0.36 -22.24
N GLY A 109 11.21 -0.15 -23.10
CA GLY A 109 10.87 -1.57 -23.18
C GLY A 109 9.94 -2.09 -22.08
N LYS A 110 9.39 -1.22 -21.22
CA LYS A 110 8.44 -1.57 -20.17
C LYS A 110 7.04 -1.07 -20.49
N GLU A 111 6.03 -1.89 -20.24
CA GLU A 111 4.63 -1.45 -20.27
C GLU A 111 4.36 -0.49 -19.10
N MET A 112 3.72 0.63 -19.42
CA MET A 112 3.41 1.72 -18.51
C MET A 112 1.99 2.23 -18.81
N VAL A 113 1.46 3.05 -17.91
CA VAL A 113 0.18 3.73 -18.09
C VAL A 113 0.40 5.23 -18.08
N VAL A 114 -0.23 5.97 -18.99
CA VAL A 114 -0.15 7.43 -19.00
C VAL A 114 -0.89 7.97 -17.77
N SER A 115 -0.16 8.66 -16.88
CA SER A 115 -0.68 9.29 -15.66
C SER A 115 -0.96 10.78 -15.82
N LYS A 116 -0.34 11.42 -16.83
CA LYS A 116 -0.69 12.75 -17.32
C LYS A 116 -0.64 12.78 -18.84
N ALA A 117 -1.75 13.20 -19.44
CA ALA A 117 -1.89 13.30 -20.88
C ALA A 117 -0.85 14.25 -21.51
N LYS A 118 -0.67 14.09 -22.82
CA LYS A 118 0.28 14.90 -23.60
C LYS A 118 -0.08 16.39 -23.52
N ASP A 119 0.86 17.20 -23.05
CA ASP A 119 0.73 18.65 -23.03
C ASP A 119 1.05 19.28 -24.41
N ASN A 120 0.91 20.60 -24.49
CA ASN A 120 1.18 21.38 -25.71
C ASN A 120 2.65 21.29 -26.15
N ASP A 121 3.56 21.08 -25.21
CA ASP A 121 4.98 20.90 -25.47
C ASP A 121 5.31 19.45 -25.86
N GLY A 122 4.32 18.55 -25.84
CA GLY A 122 4.46 17.16 -26.23
C GLY A 122 5.08 16.26 -25.17
N TYR A 123 5.03 16.65 -23.89
CA TYR A 123 5.44 15.83 -22.76
C TYR A 123 4.26 15.11 -22.13
N ILE A 124 4.52 13.91 -21.62
CA ILE A 124 3.58 13.06 -20.88
C ILE A 124 4.21 12.66 -19.55
N ARG A 125 3.39 12.24 -18.58
CA ARG A 125 3.87 11.43 -17.43
C ARG A 125 3.24 10.07 -17.49
N MET A 126 3.98 9.08 -16.99
CA MET A 126 3.54 7.70 -16.95
C MET A 126 3.76 7.13 -15.56
N SER A 127 3.00 6.10 -15.24
CA SER A 127 3.17 5.27 -14.06
C SER A 127 3.46 3.83 -14.46
N THR A 128 4.10 3.07 -13.58
CA THR A 128 4.10 1.62 -13.71
C THR A 128 2.66 1.09 -13.60
N ILE A 129 2.43 -0.08 -14.18
CA ILE A 129 1.16 -0.81 -13.99
C ILE A 129 1.06 -1.24 -12.52
N PRO A 130 -0.07 -1.01 -11.84
CA PRO A 130 -0.28 -1.47 -10.45
C PRO A 130 -0.10 -2.98 -10.29
N ASP A 131 0.70 -3.40 -9.30
CA ASP A 131 0.78 -4.79 -8.83
C ASP A 131 -0.32 -5.04 -7.79
N LEU A 132 -1.38 -5.74 -8.21
CA LEU A 132 -2.52 -6.05 -7.35
C LEU A 132 -2.28 -7.23 -6.40
N ALA A 133 -1.11 -7.88 -6.44
CA ALA A 133 -0.86 -9.08 -5.63
C ALA A 133 -0.93 -8.79 -4.12
N GLY A 134 -0.43 -7.63 -3.67
CA GLY A 134 -0.52 -7.23 -2.26
C GLY A 134 -1.96 -6.99 -1.80
N ILE A 135 -2.75 -6.31 -2.65
CA ILE A 135 -4.17 -6.04 -2.40
C ILE A 135 -4.96 -7.35 -2.36
N LYS A 136 -4.68 -8.28 -3.28
CA LYS A 136 -5.28 -9.60 -3.28
C LYS A 136 -5.00 -10.36 -1.99
N SER A 137 -3.75 -10.34 -1.48
CA SER A 137 -3.42 -10.97 -0.20
C SER A 137 -4.22 -10.39 0.97
N ILE A 138 -4.43 -9.06 1.01
CA ILE A 138 -5.28 -8.42 2.02
C ILE A 138 -6.74 -8.84 1.86
N ALA A 139 -7.27 -8.85 0.63
CA ALA A 139 -8.63 -9.27 0.36
C ALA A 139 -8.88 -10.73 0.78
N ASP A 140 -7.95 -11.63 0.45
CA ASP A 140 -8.00 -13.03 0.85
C ASP A 140 -7.97 -13.20 2.37
N ALA A 141 -7.13 -12.42 3.07
CA ALA A 141 -7.07 -12.43 4.53
C ALA A 141 -8.39 -11.94 5.17
N ILE A 142 -8.93 -10.82 4.71
CA ILE A 142 -10.19 -10.25 5.21
C ILE A 142 -11.35 -11.22 4.99
N ARG A 143 -11.41 -11.88 3.82
CA ARG A 143 -12.48 -12.82 3.47
C ARG A 143 -12.66 -13.94 4.51
N VAL A 144 -11.60 -14.32 5.22
CA VAL A 144 -11.61 -15.39 6.21
C VAL A 144 -11.48 -14.88 7.66
N SER A 145 -11.44 -13.56 7.86
CA SER A 145 -11.36 -12.91 9.17
C SER A 145 -12.71 -12.30 9.55
N PRO A 146 -13.64 -13.04 10.18
CA PRO A 146 -15.02 -12.60 10.41
C PRO A 146 -15.14 -11.42 11.38
N SER A 147 -14.10 -11.14 12.16
CA SER A 147 -14.06 -10.01 13.09
C SER A 147 -13.81 -8.68 12.41
N ILE A 148 -13.20 -8.66 11.21
CA ILE A 148 -12.87 -7.42 10.49
C ILE A 148 -14.15 -6.82 9.91
N THR A 149 -14.44 -5.59 10.32
CA THR A 149 -15.62 -4.83 9.88
C THR A 149 -15.24 -3.53 9.19
N SER A 150 -13.97 -3.11 9.28
CA SER A 150 -13.49 -1.86 8.67
C SER A 150 -12.07 -2.03 8.12
N VAL A 151 -11.92 -1.81 6.82
CA VAL A 151 -10.62 -1.74 6.14
C VAL A 151 -10.57 -0.49 5.28
N SER A 152 -9.51 0.30 5.41
CA SER A 152 -9.24 1.44 4.53
C SER A 152 -8.00 1.18 3.68
N LEU A 153 -8.19 1.17 2.36
CA LEU A 153 -7.13 1.06 1.36
C LEU A 153 -6.99 2.32 0.51
N LEU A 154 -7.69 3.42 0.84
CA LEU A 154 -7.69 4.65 0.03
C LEU A 154 -6.27 5.18 -0.22
N GLY A 155 -6.02 5.74 -1.40
CA GLY A 155 -4.72 6.36 -1.72
C GLY A 155 -3.56 5.36 -1.83
N ASN A 156 -3.82 4.16 -2.36
CA ASN A 156 -2.82 3.12 -2.59
C ASN A 156 -2.52 2.87 -4.08
N TYR A 157 -2.89 3.82 -4.95
CA TYR A 157 -2.53 3.85 -6.37
C TYR A 157 -2.94 2.62 -7.18
N PHE A 158 -3.98 1.88 -6.78
CA PHE A 158 -4.51 0.76 -7.57
C PHE A 158 -5.67 1.16 -8.48
N ASP A 159 -6.36 2.25 -8.15
CA ASP A 159 -7.30 2.91 -9.04
C ASP A 159 -6.49 3.89 -9.89
N ILE A 160 -6.04 3.45 -11.06
CA ILE A 160 -5.68 4.41 -12.11
C ILE A 160 -7.01 4.99 -12.55
N GLU A 161 -7.24 6.30 -12.32
CA GLU A 161 -8.42 6.99 -12.84
C GLU A 161 -8.50 6.70 -14.36
N THR A 162 -9.46 5.86 -14.74
CA THR A 162 -9.85 5.59 -16.13
C THR A 162 -10.83 6.63 -16.63
#